data_AF-A0AAN4KLW2-F1
#
_entry.id   AF-A0AAN4KLW2-F1
#
_cell.length_a   1.000
_cell.length_b   1.000
_cell.length_c   1.000
_cell.angle_alpha   90.00
_cell.angle_beta   90.00
_cell.angle_gamma   90.00
#
_symmetry.space_group_name_H-M   'P 1'
#
loop_
_entity.id
_entity.type
_entity.pdbx_description
1 polymer ?
#
loop_
_entity_poly.entity_id
_entity_poly.type
_entity_poly.pdbx_seq_one_letter_code
_entity_poly.pdbx_strand_id
1 'polypeptide(L)'
;MNKPWRGKGMGHKIYKIKELNIHDNLSQKVKKEEKLISKSAIGSSVRSMIVKTPFSIISEVCNFRRIPNINEKNQEEFVFRNEENKSRRELEAKLLNTVYNYYGEIYCRLVSSNLHEKRVLLEYPTQKAMGTIEDDGIETALWVPIHSVELDKKSKVELNNYIIAKLPVEIGKYKTEISIRENVVFREKVMGIKEVSQDIVLTKNEILLPQKIKTGQNLVIVENGSLFIEGYILQCIEYIIEEGTFCENVYQLMQSIVLELVVQILQEQEVRVEIT
;
A
#
# COMPACT_ATOMS: atom_id res chain seq x y z
N MET A 1 -50.19 9.45 -23.84
CA MET A 1 -50.33 9.17 -22.40
C MET A 1 -49.31 8.10 -22.04
N ASN A 2 -48.49 8.13 -21.00
CA ASN A 2 -47.99 9.17 -20.09
C ASN A 2 -46.66 8.58 -19.56
N LYS A 3 -45.61 9.41 -19.50
CA LYS A 3 -44.38 9.08 -18.76
C LYS A 3 -44.66 9.25 -17.26
N PRO A 4 -44.24 8.31 -16.41
CA PRO A 4 -43.83 8.67 -15.05
C PRO A 4 -42.49 7.94 -14.75
N TRP A 5 -41.39 8.56 -14.33
CA TRP A 5 -41.19 9.62 -13.37
C TRP A 5 -39.87 10.33 -13.70
N ARG A 6 -39.89 11.67 -13.85
CA ARG A 6 -38.71 12.52 -13.66
C ARG A 6 -38.65 12.86 -12.18
N GLY A 7 -37.74 12.23 -11.45
CA GLY A 7 -37.33 12.70 -10.14
C GLY A 7 -36.58 14.03 -10.29
N LYS A 8 -37.25 15.14 -9.97
CA LYS A 8 -36.62 16.43 -9.69
C LYS A 8 -35.93 16.33 -8.33
N GLY A 9 -34.66 16.70 -8.28
CA GLY A 9 -34.05 17.35 -7.12
C GLY A 9 -33.82 16.50 -5.88
N MET A 10 -32.75 15.70 -5.88
CA MET A 10 -31.89 15.54 -4.71
C MET A 10 -30.49 15.17 -5.22
N GLY A 11 -29.73 16.21 -5.56
CA GLY A 11 -28.32 16.08 -5.84
C GLY A 11 -27.62 15.65 -4.56
N HIS A 12 -27.25 14.38 -4.47
CA HIS A 12 -26.20 13.97 -3.55
C HIS A 12 -24.97 14.78 -3.93
N LYS A 13 -24.60 15.74 -3.09
CA LYS A 13 -23.25 16.30 -3.06
C LYS A 13 -22.32 15.13 -2.86
N ILE A 14 -21.80 14.57 -3.95
CA ILE A 14 -20.56 13.83 -3.93
C ILE A 14 -19.58 14.84 -3.34
N TYR A 15 -19.21 14.63 -2.07
CA TYR A 15 -17.97 15.21 -1.58
C TYR A 15 -16.90 14.58 -2.44
N LYS A 16 -16.56 15.26 -3.55
CA LYS A 16 -15.19 15.26 -4.04
C LYS A 16 -14.41 15.66 -2.81
N ILE A 17 -13.83 14.68 -2.13
CA ILE A 17 -12.63 14.89 -1.34
C ILE A 17 -11.74 15.62 -2.34
N LYS A 18 -11.63 16.94 -2.17
CA LYS A 18 -10.58 17.69 -2.83
C LYS A 18 -9.34 16.90 -2.47
N GLU A 19 -8.67 16.35 -3.47
CA GLU A 19 -7.25 16.05 -3.34
C GLU A 19 -6.67 17.30 -2.68
N LEU A 20 -6.39 17.18 -1.38
CA LEU A 20 -5.75 18.21 -0.63
C LEU A 20 -4.40 18.27 -1.31
N ASN A 21 -4.24 19.32 -2.11
CA ASN A 21 -3.15 19.56 -3.02
C ASN A 21 -1.93 19.95 -2.16
N ILE A 22 -1.48 19.01 -1.34
CA ILE A 22 -0.36 19.13 -0.41
C ILE A 22 0.92 19.35 -1.24
N HIS A 23 0.98 18.77 -2.44
CA HIS A 23 2.03 19.01 -3.43
C HIS A 23 2.11 20.47 -3.89
N ASP A 24 0.96 21.10 -4.21
CA ASP A 24 0.93 22.52 -4.56
C ASP A 24 1.25 23.41 -3.35
N ASN A 25 0.87 23.00 -2.14
CA ASN A 25 1.16 23.77 -0.93
C ASN A 25 2.65 23.71 -0.54
N LEU A 26 3.31 22.54 -0.62
CA LEU A 26 4.75 22.41 -0.39
C LEU A 26 5.54 23.16 -1.45
N SER A 27 5.20 22.99 -2.73
CA SER A 27 5.87 23.71 -3.83
C SER A 27 5.57 25.22 -3.83
N GLN A 28 4.40 25.68 -3.38
CA GLN A 28 4.12 27.11 -3.17
C GLN A 28 4.84 27.67 -1.94
N LYS A 29 5.07 26.88 -0.89
CA LYS A 29 5.85 27.28 0.28
C LYS A 29 7.32 27.46 -0.11
N VAL A 30 7.88 26.51 -0.87
CA VAL A 30 9.22 26.59 -1.47
C VAL A 30 9.38 27.86 -2.34
N LYS A 31 8.42 28.13 -3.25
CA LYS A 31 8.46 29.34 -4.11
C LYS A 31 8.28 30.66 -3.35
N LYS A 32 7.60 30.65 -2.19
CA LYS A 32 7.41 31.85 -1.35
C LYS A 32 8.65 32.14 -0.50
N GLU A 33 9.34 31.11 0.00
CA GLU A 33 10.59 31.27 0.76
C GLU A 33 11.78 31.61 -0.13
N GLU A 34 11.85 31.09 -1.36
CA GLU A 34 12.84 31.50 -2.38
C GLU A 34 12.79 33.02 -2.70
N LYS A 35 11.64 33.67 -2.48
CA LYS A 35 11.46 35.11 -2.76
C LYS A 35 11.79 36.04 -1.59
N LEU A 36 12.06 35.52 -0.40
CA LEU A 36 12.20 36.32 0.83
C LEU A 36 13.63 36.40 1.39
N ILE A 37 14.60 35.68 0.83
CA ILE A 37 15.99 35.71 1.32
C ILE A 37 16.81 36.66 0.46
N SER A 38 16.69 37.96 0.74
CA SER A 38 17.60 38.99 0.22
C SER A 38 18.63 39.40 1.28
N LYS A 39 19.89 39.10 0.97
CA LYS A 39 21.14 39.78 1.38
C LYS A 39 21.46 39.83 2.87
N SER A 40 22.39 38.96 3.28
CA SER A 40 23.34 39.23 4.37
C SER A 40 24.76 38.81 3.95
N ALA A 41 25.75 39.48 4.52
CA ALA A 41 27.13 39.55 4.04
C ALA A 41 27.92 38.23 4.14
N ILE A 42 28.70 37.96 3.09
CA ILE A 42 29.76 36.94 2.94
C ILE A 42 29.30 35.49 3.18
N GLY A 43 28.97 34.85 2.06
CA GLY A 43 29.57 33.58 1.66
C GLY A 43 28.73 32.32 1.82
N SER A 44 27.52 32.38 2.37
CA SER A 44 26.67 31.19 2.46
C SER A 44 25.23 31.44 2.09
N SER A 45 24.65 30.47 1.38
CA SER A 45 23.29 30.51 0.87
C SER A 45 22.59 29.20 1.16
N VAL A 46 21.27 29.26 1.37
CA VAL A 46 20.45 28.08 1.63
C VAL A 46 19.81 27.66 0.32
N ARG A 47 19.96 26.37 -0.02
CA ARG A 47 19.29 25.74 -1.15
C ARG A 47 18.43 24.59 -0.66
N SER A 48 17.48 24.18 -1.50
CA SER A 48 16.65 23.01 -1.27
C SER A 48 16.71 22.07 -2.46
N MET A 49 16.64 20.76 -2.20
CA MET A 49 16.45 19.76 -3.24
C MET A 49 15.41 18.73 -2.83
N ILE A 50 14.77 18.11 -3.84
CA ILE A 50 13.79 17.05 -3.64
C ILE A 50 14.42 15.72 -4.03
N VAL A 51 14.35 14.75 -3.12
CA VAL A 51 14.81 13.38 -3.32
C VAL A 51 13.63 12.43 -3.18
N LYS A 52 13.54 11.45 -4.08
CA LYS A 52 12.51 10.40 -4.05
C LYS A 52 13.20 9.05 -3.94
N THR A 53 13.12 8.45 -2.77
CA THR A 53 13.70 7.14 -2.49
C THR A 53 12.61 6.07 -2.60
N PRO A 54 12.62 5.23 -3.64
CA PRO A 54 11.60 4.21 -3.82
C PRO A 54 11.76 3.06 -2.82
N PHE A 55 10.65 2.43 -2.45
CA PHE A 55 10.64 1.18 -1.70
C PHE A 55 9.52 0.28 -2.20
N SER A 56 9.72 -1.02 -2.06
CA SER A 56 8.75 -2.03 -2.45
C SER A 56 8.93 -3.28 -1.59
N ILE A 57 7.82 -3.88 -1.18
CA ILE A 57 7.81 -5.13 -0.44
C ILE A 57 6.67 -5.99 -0.96
N ILE A 58 7.01 -7.24 -1.30
CA ILE A 58 6.06 -8.32 -1.55
C ILE A 58 6.45 -9.48 -0.64
N SER A 59 5.56 -9.83 0.27
CA SER A 59 5.80 -10.95 1.18
C SER A 59 4.50 -11.62 1.57
N GLU A 60 4.60 -12.88 1.99
CA GLU A 60 3.47 -13.68 2.42
C GLU A 60 2.93 -13.15 3.75
N VAL A 61 1.61 -13.08 3.86
CA VAL A 61 0.85 -12.79 5.08
C VAL A 61 0.05 -14.03 5.45
N CYS A 62 0.15 -14.42 6.71
CA CYS A 62 -0.59 -15.54 7.30
C CYS A 62 -1.44 -15.03 8.47
N ASN A 63 -2.16 -15.95 9.14
CA ASN A 63 -2.84 -15.68 10.41
C ASN A 63 -3.84 -14.54 10.33
N PHE A 64 -4.68 -14.50 9.30
CA PHE A 64 -5.76 -13.52 9.20
C PHE A 64 -6.61 -13.52 10.48
N ARG A 65 -6.94 -12.32 10.98
CA ARG A 65 -7.88 -12.12 12.10
C ARG A 65 -9.19 -12.82 11.81
N ARG A 66 -9.68 -12.67 10.58
CA ARG A 66 -10.91 -13.23 10.05
C ARG A 66 -10.67 -13.73 8.65
N ILE A 67 -11.25 -14.87 8.30
CA ILE A 67 -11.03 -15.50 7.00
C ILE A 67 -11.54 -14.56 5.89
N PRO A 68 -10.71 -14.25 4.89
CA PRO A 68 -11.15 -13.49 3.72
C PRO A 68 -12.19 -14.27 2.89
N ASN A 69 -13.23 -13.56 2.42
CA ASN A 69 -14.17 -14.11 1.46
C ASN A 69 -13.53 -14.10 0.05
N ILE A 70 -13.49 -15.25 -0.63
CA ILE A 70 -12.94 -15.37 -1.99
C ILE A 70 -14.05 -15.73 -2.97
N ASN A 71 -14.07 -15.04 -4.12
CA ASN A 71 -14.94 -15.34 -5.24
C ASN A 71 -14.85 -16.82 -5.62
N GLU A 72 -16.00 -17.48 -5.70
CA GLU A 72 -16.05 -18.92 -5.95
C GLU A 72 -16.80 -19.22 -7.24
N LYS A 73 -16.24 -20.11 -8.04
CA LYS A 73 -16.94 -20.75 -9.15
C LYS A 73 -17.15 -22.21 -8.77
N ASN A 74 -18.42 -22.57 -8.55
CA ASN A 74 -18.84 -23.95 -8.39
C ASN A 74 -19.44 -24.42 -9.72
N GLN A 75 -18.96 -25.55 -10.23
CA GLN A 75 -19.46 -26.13 -11.46
C GLN A 75 -19.88 -27.56 -11.18
N GLU A 76 -21.15 -27.85 -11.39
CA GLU A 76 -21.73 -29.18 -11.35
C GLU A 76 -21.96 -29.65 -12.78
N GLU A 77 -21.58 -30.89 -13.06
CA GLU A 77 -21.69 -31.50 -14.37
C GLU A 77 -22.62 -32.70 -14.27
N PHE A 78 -23.72 -32.65 -15.03
CA PHE A 78 -24.67 -33.74 -15.16
C PHE A 78 -24.45 -34.41 -16.51
N VAL A 79 -23.99 -35.65 -16.49
CA VAL A 79 -23.74 -36.45 -17.70
C VAL A 79 -25.01 -37.20 -18.07
N PHE A 80 -25.53 -36.97 -19.26
CA PHE A 80 -26.69 -37.70 -19.79
C PHE A 80 -26.24 -38.85 -20.68
N ARG A 81 -27.15 -39.80 -20.90
CA ARG A 81 -26.97 -40.83 -21.90
C ARG A 81 -27.18 -40.22 -23.29
N ASN A 82 -26.14 -40.28 -24.13
CA ASN A 82 -26.20 -39.81 -25.51
C ASN A 82 -27.26 -40.58 -26.32
N GLU A 83 -28.05 -39.87 -27.14
CA GLU A 83 -28.99 -40.48 -28.08
C GLU A 83 -28.34 -40.84 -29.43
N GLU A 84 -28.83 -41.91 -30.04
CA GLU A 84 -28.34 -42.40 -31.32
C GLU A 84 -29.52 -42.76 -32.24
N ASN A 85 -29.61 -42.09 -33.40
CA ASN A 85 -30.65 -42.30 -34.41
C ASN A 85 -30.02 -42.50 -35.79
N LYS A 86 -30.78 -43.06 -36.75
CA LYS A 86 -30.28 -43.39 -38.11
C LYS A 86 -29.63 -42.23 -38.88
N SER A 87 -29.90 -40.98 -38.51
CA SER A 87 -29.37 -39.77 -39.16
C SER A 87 -28.29 -39.04 -38.36
N ARG A 88 -28.16 -39.26 -37.04
CA ARG A 88 -27.20 -38.56 -36.17
C ARG A 88 -26.90 -39.33 -34.90
N ARG A 89 -25.66 -39.19 -34.44
CA ARG A 89 -25.16 -39.73 -33.16
C ARG A 89 -24.71 -38.59 -32.27
N GLU A 90 -25.22 -38.52 -31.05
CA GLU A 90 -24.70 -37.60 -30.04
C GLU A 90 -23.35 -38.10 -29.52
N LEU A 91 -22.33 -37.24 -29.60
CA LEU A 91 -20.99 -37.57 -29.13
C LEU A 91 -20.82 -37.30 -27.63
N GLU A 92 -21.50 -36.28 -27.11
CA GLU A 92 -21.43 -35.86 -25.71
C GLU A 92 -22.67 -35.04 -25.34
N ALA A 93 -23.41 -35.49 -24.33
CA ALA A 93 -24.55 -34.78 -23.76
C ALA A 93 -24.30 -34.50 -22.27
N LYS A 94 -24.03 -33.23 -21.93
CA LYS A 94 -23.75 -32.77 -20.57
C LYS A 94 -24.52 -31.49 -20.27
N LEU A 95 -25.10 -31.40 -19.08
CA LEU A 95 -25.60 -30.14 -18.53
C LEU A 95 -24.57 -29.63 -17.53
N LEU A 96 -24.10 -28.42 -17.78
CA LEU A 96 -23.20 -27.72 -16.90
C LEU A 96 -24.01 -26.70 -16.11
N ASN A 97 -24.11 -26.90 -14.79
CA ASN A 97 -24.61 -25.89 -13.87
C ASN A 97 -23.42 -25.15 -13.28
N THR A 98 -23.27 -23.87 -13.60
CA THR A 98 -22.17 -23.04 -13.10
C THR A 98 -22.73 -21.93 -12.23
N VAL A 99 -22.29 -21.90 -10.96
CA VAL A 99 -22.65 -20.87 -9.98
C VAL A 99 -21.42 -20.04 -9.67
N TYR A 100 -21.55 -18.72 -9.83
CA TYR A 100 -20.53 -17.75 -9.43
C TYR A 100 -20.98 -17.02 -8.17
N ASN A 101 -20.16 -17.07 -7.12
CA ASN A 101 -20.34 -16.30 -5.90
C ASN A 101 -19.34 -15.14 -5.92
N TYR A 102 -19.85 -13.91 -5.96
CA TYR A 102 -19.04 -12.69 -5.94
C TYR A 102 -19.09 -12.04 -4.56
N TYR A 103 -17.93 -11.79 -3.98
CA TYR A 103 -17.73 -11.11 -2.70
C TYR A 103 -17.07 -9.75 -2.93
N GLY A 104 -17.17 -8.88 -1.93
CA GLY A 104 -16.55 -7.56 -1.95
C GLY A 104 -15.02 -7.65 -2.05
N GLU A 105 -14.45 -6.67 -2.76
CA GLU A 105 -13.00 -6.54 -2.89
C GLU A 105 -12.34 -6.30 -1.53
N ILE A 106 -11.08 -6.73 -1.44
CA ILE A 106 -10.26 -6.51 -0.26
C ILE A 106 -9.50 -5.21 -0.46
N TYR A 107 -9.56 -4.34 0.54
CA TYR A 107 -8.89 -3.06 0.51
C TYR A 107 -7.83 -3.00 1.60
N CYS A 108 -6.64 -2.57 1.22
CA CYS A 108 -5.53 -2.35 2.14
C CYS A 108 -5.42 -0.86 2.46
N ARG A 109 -5.19 -0.54 3.74
CA ARG A 109 -5.07 0.83 4.26
C ARG A 109 -3.78 0.97 5.06
N LEU A 110 -2.98 1.99 4.73
CA LEU A 110 -1.87 2.39 5.61
C LEU A 110 -2.44 3.05 6.88
N VAL A 111 -2.08 2.51 8.04
CA VAL A 111 -2.50 3.01 9.35
C VAL A 111 -1.47 3.98 9.90
N SER A 112 -0.19 3.61 9.81
CA SER A 112 0.91 4.45 10.27
C SER A 112 2.20 4.08 9.55
N SER A 113 3.10 5.06 9.46
CA SER A 113 4.48 4.90 9.05
C SER A 113 5.40 5.55 10.08
N ASN A 114 6.59 4.97 10.27
CA ASN A 114 7.62 5.53 11.14
C ASN A 114 9.00 5.39 10.46
N LEU A 115 9.83 6.42 10.60
CA LEU A 115 11.14 6.51 9.96
C LEU A 115 12.21 6.65 11.02
N HIS A 116 13.13 5.69 11.05
CA HIS A 116 14.34 5.78 11.87
C HIS A 116 15.53 5.98 10.93
N GLU A 117 16.27 7.06 11.11
CA GLU A 117 17.30 7.42 10.13
C GLU A 117 18.62 7.83 10.78
N LYS A 118 19.70 7.33 10.18
CA LYS A 118 21.06 7.82 10.39
C LYS A 118 21.55 8.53 9.13
N ARG A 119 21.96 9.78 9.26
CA ARG A 119 22.51 10.61 8.17
C ARG A 119 23.98 10.91 8.42
N VAL A 120 24.78 10.84 7.36
CA VAL A 120 26.20 11.20 7.39
C VAL A 120 26.51 12.03 6.14
N LEU A 121 26.90 13.29 6.33
CA LEU A 121 27.41 14.14 5.26
C LEU A 121 28.90 13.83 5.07
N LEU A 122 29.29 13.51 3.84
CA LEU A 122 30.64 13.12 3.46
C LEU A 122 31.17 14.02 2.35
N GLU A 123 32.47 14.22 2.38
CA GLU A 123 33.23 14.95 1.38
C GLU A 123 34.30 14.02 0.79
N TYR A 124 34.26 13.84 -0.53
CA TYR A 124 35.22 13.01 -1.27
C TYR A 124 36.02 13.85 -2.25
N PRO A 125 37.35 13.68 -2.35
CA PRO A 125 38.11 14.24 -3.45
C PRO A 125 37.71 13.58 -4.78
N THR A 126 37.60 14.36 -5.87
CA THR A 126 37.09 13.92 -7.19
C THR A 126 37.75 12.66 -7.75
N GLN A 127 39.00 12.37 -7.36
CA GLN A 127 39.78 11.22 -7.82
C GLN A 127 39.44 9.90 -7.10
N LYS A 128 38.59 9.93 -6.07
CA LYS A 128 38.13 8.75 -5.31
C LYS A 128 36.61 8.74 -5.17
N ALA A 129 35.87 8.94 -6.27
CA ALA A 129 34.45 8.61 -6.28
C ALA A 129 34.33 7.10 -6.00
N MET A 130 34.00 6.76 -4.76
CA MET A 130 33.84 5.39 -4.31
C MET A 130 32.64 4.81 -5.05
N GLY A 131 32.81 3.59 -5.58
CA GLY A 131 31.75 2.85 -6.25
C GLY A 131 30.51 2.75 -5.37
N THR A 132 29.35 2.60 -6.01
CA THR A 132 28.09 2.19 -5.40
C THR A 132 28.40 1.13 -4.35
N ILE A 133 28.15 1.46 -3.08
CA ILE A 133 28.24 0.50 -1.98
C ILE A 133 27.43 -0.71 -2.44
N GLU A 134 28.12 -1.84 -2.57
CA GLU A 134 27.50 -3.08 -2.96
C GLU A 134 26.34 -3.35 -2.00
N ASP A 135 25.21 -3.72 -2.61
CA ASP A 135 23.96 -4.05 -1.95
C ASP A 135 24.18 -5.29 -1.08
N ASP A 136 24.67 -5.06 0.14
CA ASP A 136 24.79 -6.08 1.18
C ASP A 136 23.39 -6.49 1.58
N GLY A 137 22.81 -7.40 0.79
CA GLY A 137 21.62 -8.19 1.04
C GLY A 137 20.43 -7.41 1.57
N ILE A 138 19.44 -7.18 0.71
CA ILE A 138 18.06 -6.85 1.12
C ILE A 138 17.70 -7.80 2.28
N GLU A 139 17.73 -7.30 3.52
CA GLU A 139 17.11 -7.98 4.65
C GLU A 139 15.67 -8.19 4.21
N THR A 140 15.28 -9.45 4.02
CA THR A 140 13.95 -9.78 3.52
C THR A 140 12.95 -9.34 4.57
N ALA A 141 12.37 -8.16 4.37
CA ALA A 141 11.31 -7.63 5.21
C ALA A 141 10.14 -8.62 5.20
N LEU A 142 9.67 -8.98 6.39
CA LEU A 142 8.53 -9.89 6.58
C LEU A 142 7.35 -9.13 7.16
N TRP A 143 6.15 -9.56 6.81
CA TRP A 143 4.92 -9.04 7.41
C TRP A 143 4.63 -9.79 8.70
N VAL A 144 4.64 -9.08 9.83
CA VAL A 144 4.33 -9.61 11.14
C VAL A 144 2.89 -9.25 11.51
N PRO A 145 2.01 -10.22 11.79
CA PRO A 145 0.65 -9.93 12.25
C PRO A 145 0.69 -9.32 13.66
N ILE A 146 0.01 -8.19 13.84
CA ILE A 146 -0.10 -7.49 15.14
C ILE A 146 -1.50 -7.63 15.77
N HIS A 147 -2.13 -8.77 15.51
CA HIS A 147 -3.49 -9.08 15.96
C HIS A 147 -3.57 -10.55 16.40
N SER A 148 -4.53 -10.85 17.26
CA SER A 148 -4.88 -12.22 17.62
C SER A 148 -5.90 -12.78 16.64
N VAL A 149 -5.74 -14.04 16.24
CA VAL A 149 -6.72 -14.74 15.39
C VAL A 149 -8.03 -14.89 16.16
N GLU A 150 -9.12 -14.37 15.60
CA GLU A 150 -10.47 -14.61 16.11
C GLU A 150 -11.01 -15.87 15.45
N LEU A 151 -10.89 -17.01 16.16
CA LEU A 151 -11.76 -18.13 15.86
C LEU A 151 -13.16 -17.70 16.29
N ASP A 152 -14.10 -17.58 15.35
CA ASP A 152 -15.53 -17.40 15.63
C ASP A 152 -15.96 -18.51 16.59
N LYS A 153 -15.86 -18.24 17.89
CA LYS A 153 -16.53 -19.02 18.92
C LYS A 153 -17.98 -18.72 18.66
N LYS A 154 -18.65 -19.60 17.91
CA LYS A 154 -20.11 -19.71 17.90
C LYS A 154 -20.53 -19.98 19.34
N SER A 155 -20.58 -18.94 20.17
CA SER A 155 -21.29 -18.99 21.43
C SER A 155 -22.73 -19.27 21.02
N LYS A 156 -23.19 -20.47 21.38
CA LYS A 156 -24.59 -20.86 21.31
C LYS A 156 -25.36 -20.06 22.36
N VAL A 157 -25.41 -18.74 22.21
CA VAL A 157 -26.34 -17.90 22.93
C VAL A 157 -27.36 -17.48 21.88
N GLU A 158 -28.46 -18.21 21.83
CA GLU A 158 -29.66 -17.86 21.09
C GLU A 158 -30.26 -16.59 21.73
N LEU A 159 -29.68 -15.43 21.44
CA LEU A 159 -30.34 -14.15 21.62
C LEU A 159 -30.87 -13.75 20.24
N ASN A 160 -32.19 -13.83 20.06
CA ASN A 160 -32.89 -13.52 18.81
C ASN A 160 -32.84 -12.02 18.40
N ASN A 161 -32.01 -11.20 19.05
CA ASN A 161 -31.90 -9.76 18.83
C ASN A 161 -30.61 -9.40 18.08
N TYR A 162 -30.41 -9.96 16.90
CA TYR A 162 -29.34 -9.52 16.00
C TYR A 162 -29.89 -9.16 14.63
N ILE A 163 -29.28 -8.14 14.01
CA ILE A 163 -29.44 -7.87 12.58
C ILE A 163 -28.19 -8.34 11.84
N ILE A 164 -28.39 -8.76 10.59
CA ILE A 164 -27.29 -9.02 9.67
C ILE A 164 -27.01 -7.71 8.93
N ALA A 165 -25.77 -7.22 9.05
CA ALA A 165 -25.30 -6.03 8.35
C ALA A 165 -24.06 -6.37 7.52
N LYS A 166 -23.93 -5.74 6.35
CA LYS A 166 -22.69 -5.74 5.58
C LYS A 166 -21.85 -4.55 6.02
N LEU A 167 -20.68 -4.82 6.58
CA LEU A 167 -19.79 -3.79 7.11
C LEU A 167 -18.35 -4.07 6.66
N PRO A 168 -17.50 -3.03 6.54
CA PRO A 168 -16.07 -3.22 6.36
C PRO A 168 -15.48 -3.80 7.65
N VAL A 169 -15.01 -5.04 7.58
CA VAL A 169 -14.40 -5.77 8.69
C VAL A 169 -12.90 -5.84 8.49
N GLU A 170 -12.14 -5.62 9.56
CA GLU A 170 -10.69 -5.87 9.57
C GLU A 170 -10.44 -7.38 9.51
N ILE A 171 -9.89 -7.83 8.38
CA ILE A 171 -9.49 -9.23 8.19
C ILE A 171 -8.05 -9.49 8.64
N GLY A 172 -7.25 -8.44 8.81
CA GLY A 172 -5.90 -8.55 9.39
C GLY A 172 -5.20 -7.20 9.52
N LYS A 173 -4.19 -7.16 10.38
CA LYS A 173 -3.33 -5.99 10.59
C LYS A 173 -1.88 -6.42 10.73
N TYR A 174 -1.01 -5.86 9.89
CA TYR A 174 0.36 -6.31 9.72
C TYR A 174 1.35 -5.17 9.88
N LYS A 175 2.52 -5.49 10.40
CA LYS A 175 3.66 -4.59 10.58
C LYS A 175 4.83 -5.12 9.75
N THR A 176 5.60 -4.24 9.13
CA THR A 176 6.90 -4.60 8.54
C THR A 176 7.92 -3.49 8.74
N GLU A 177 9.18 -3.83 8.57
CA GLU A 177 10.33 -2.95 8.66
C GLU A 177 11.19 -3.15 7.41
N ILE A 178 11.48 -2.06 6.69
CA ILE A 178 12.24 -2.06 5.44
C ILE A 178 13.51 -1.23 5.65
N SER A 179 14.67 -1.87 5.50
CA SER A 179 15.97 -1.22 5.54
C SER A 179 16.31 -0.64 4.17
N ILE A 180 16.58 0.66 4.10
CA ILE A 180 16.84 1.42 2.87
C ILE A 180 18.15 2.19 3.04
N ARG A 181 19.03 2.12 2.04
CA ARG A 181 20.23 2.96 1.95
C ARG A 181 20.09 3.89 0.74
N GLU A 182 20.27 5.19 0.98
CA GLU A 182 20.18 6.24 -0.05
C GLU A 182 21.43 7.11 0.01
N ASN A 183 21.94 7.51 -1.15
CA ASN A 183 23.11 8.37 -1.27
C ASN A 183 22.77 9.58 -2.16
N VAL A 184 22.61 10.75 -1.53
CA VAL A 184 22.26 11.98 -2.24
C VAL A 184 23.54 12.75 -2.58
N VAL A 185 23.82 12.92 -3.87
CA VAL A 185 25.00 13.66 -4.35
C VAL A 185 24.65 15.12 -4.59
N PHE A 186 25.44 16.03 -4.02
CA PHE A 186 25.31 17.47 -4.23
C PHE A 186 26.22 17.96 -5.35
N ARG A 187 25.75 18.96 -6.09
CA ARG A 187 26.54 19.60 -7.15
C ARG A 187 27.41 20.73 -6.62
N GLU A 188 27.00 21.32 -5.50
CA GLU A 188 27.66 22.44 -4.87
C GLU A 188 28.48 21.99 -3.65
N LYS A 189 29.38 22.88 -3.21
CA LYS A 189 30.09 22.73 -1.95
C LYS A 189 29.12 22.92 -0.79
N VAL A 190 28.78 21.80 -0.12
CA VAL A 190 27.84 21.80 1.01
C VAL A 190 28.60 21.94 2.32
N MET A 191 28.23 22.95 3.10
CA MET A 191 28.78 23.15 4.44
C MET A 191 27.99 22.41 5.53
N GLY A 192 26.70 22.15 5.29
CA GLY A 192 25.87 21.41 6.24
C GLY A 192 24.44 21.25 5.77
N ILE A 193 23.73 20.32 6.41
CA ILE A 193 22.28 20.13 6.24
C ILE A 193 21.56 20.99 7.28
N LYS A 194 20.64 21.82 6.83
CA LYS A 194 19.83 22.70 7.68
C LYS A 194 18.60 21.97 8.19
N GLU A 195 17.81 21.40 7.29
CA GLU A 195 16.57 20.71 7.62
C GLU A 195 16.29 19.62 6.57
N VAL A 196 15.59 18.56 7.00
CA VAL A 196 15.06 17.55 6.08
C VAL A 196 13.62 17.27 6.48
N SER A 197 12.68 17.62 5.61
CA SER A 197 11.27 17.23 5.75
C SER A 197 10.99 16.00 4.90
N GLN A 198 10.20 15.07 5.42
CA GLN A 198 9.94 13.78 4.77
C GLN A 198 8.45 13.45 4.77
N ASP A 199 7.99 12.78 3.71
CA ASP A 199 6.64 12.22 3.60
C ASP A 199 6.69 10.84 2.94
N ILE A 200 5.71 9.99 3.25
CA ILE A 200 5.59 8.63 2.69
C ILE A 200 4.42 8.59 1.73
N VAL A 201 4.70 8.28 0.46
CA VAL A 201 3.68 8.17 -0.57
C VAL A 201 3.60 6.74 -1.06
N LEU A 202 2.44 6.10 -0.86
CA LEU A 202 2.15 4.79 -1.43
C LEU A 202 1.62 4.94 -2.86
N THR A 203 2.18 4.16 -3.78
CA THR A 203 1.72 4.05 -5.17
C THR A 203 0.86 2.82 -5.39
N LYS A 204 1.15 1.72 -4.69
CA LYS A 204 0.34 0.48 -4.71
C LYS A 204 0.21 -0.11 -3.32
N ASN A 205 -0.97 -0.68 -3.05
CA ASN A 205 -1.27 -1.33 -1.78
C ASN A 205 -2.36 -2.38 -2.01
N GLU A 206 -1.93 -3.60 -2.31
CA GLU A 206 -2.79 -4.68 -2.80
C GLU A 206 -2.50 -5.98 -2.06
N ILE A 207 -3.52 -6.83 -1.94
CA ILE A 207 -3.35 -8.20 -1.45
C ILE A 207 -3.75 -9.18 -2.54
N LEU A 208 -2.91 -10.18 -2.75
CA LEU A 208 -3.18 -11.30 -3.62
C LEU A 208 -3.49 -12.51 -2.75
N LEU A 209 -4.66 -13.11 -2.94
CA LEU A 209 -5.01 -14.35 -2.27
C LEU A 209 -4.76 -15.54 -3.19
N PRO A 210 -4.20 -16.66 -2.69
CA PRO A 210 -3.98 -17.86 -3.48
C PRO A 210 -5.30 -18.49 -3.90
N GLN A 211 -5.25 -19.29 -4.96
CA GLN A 211 -6.37 -20.14 -5.34
C GLN A 211 -6.54 -21.26 -4.29
N LYS A 212 -7.74 -21.30 -3.72
CA LYS A 212 -8.32 -22.24 -2.76
C LYS A 212 -7.62 -23.61 -2.65
N ILE A 213 -7.23 -24.00 -1.44
CA ILE A 213 -6.93 -25.40 -1.08
C ILE A 213 -8.25 -26.08 -0.68
N LYS A 214 -8.63 -27.16 -1.36
CA LYS A 214 -9.79 -27.98 -0.96
C LYS A 214 -9.35 -29.00 0.08
N THR A 215 -9.84 -28.85 1.31
CA THR A 215 -9.61 -29.85 2.37
C THR A 215 -10.93 -30.55 2.70
N GLY A 216 -11.09 -31.79 2.26
CA GLY A 216 -12.25 -32.63 2.59
C GLY A 216 -13.61 -32.12 2.07
N GLN A 217 -14.68 -32.38 2.82
CA GLN A 217 -16.05 -31.99 2.49
C GLN A 217 -16.25 -30.49 2.77
N ASN A 218 -16.03 -29.66 1.74
CA ASN A 218 -16.59 -28.30 1.55
C ASN A 218 -15.95 -27.10 2.26
N LEU A 219 -14.83 -27.22 3.00
CA LEU A 219 -14.18 -26.02 3.56
C LEU A 219 -12.95 -25.61 2.75
N VAL A 220 -13.06 -24.43 2.14
CA VAL A 220 -11.96 -23.69 1.55
C VAL A 220 -11.47 -22.71 2.62
N ILE A 221 -10.25 -22.92 3.12
CA ILE A 221 -9.63 -21.99 4.05
C ILE A 221 -8.53 -21.25 3.30
N VAL A 222 -8.56 -19.92 3.40
CA VAL A 222 -7.49 -19.05 2.92
C VAL A 222 -6.52 -18.87 4.08
N GLU A 223 -5.48 -19.68 4.13
CA GLU A 223 -4.51 -19.62 5.23
C GLU A 223 -3.51 -18.47 5.03
N ASN A 224 -3.10 -18.25 3.78
CA ASN A 224 -2.05 -17.31 3.42
C ASN A 224 -2.50 -16.38 2.28
N GLY A 225 -1.83 -15.25 2.13
CA GLY A 225 -1.93 -14.31 1.00
C GLY A 225 -0.59 -13.63 0.75
N SER A 226 -0.44 -12.85 -0.31
CA SER A 226 0.72 -12.00 -0.54
C SER A 226 0.31 -10.54 -0.40
N LEU A 227 0.92 -9.80 0.52
CA LEU A 227 0.69 -8.37 0.68
C LEU A 227 1.79 -7.61 -0.08
N PHE A 228 1.36 -6.80 -1.05
CA PHE A 228 2.23 -6.02 -1.91
C PHE A 228 2.04 -4.52 -1.66
N ILE A 229 3.13 -3.87 -1.28
CA ILE A 229 3.16 -2.42 -1.04
C ILE A 229 4.33 -1.81 -1.80
N GLU A 230 4.03 -0.77 -2.57
CA GLU A 230 4.99 -0.01 -3.34
C GLU A 230 4.80 1.48 -3.01
N GLY A 231 5.90 2.21 -2.91
CA GLY A 231 5.87 3.63 -2.61
C GLY A 231 7.23 4.30 -2.71
N TYR A 232 7.31 5.54 -2.23
CA TYR A 232 8.56 6.26 -2.09
C TYR A 232 8.54 7.19 -0.89
N ILE A 233 9.73 7.43 -0.33
CA ILE A 233 9.99 8.47 0.66
C ILE A 233 10.29 9.75 -0.12
N LEU A 234 9.43 10.75 0.01
CA LEU A 234 9.64 12.07 -0.54
C LEU A 234 10.39 12.92 0.49
N GLN A 235 11.60 13.34 0.17
CA GLN A 235 12.41 14.18 1.04
C GLN A 235 12.61 15.56 0.40
N CYS A 236 12.42 16.61 1.18
CA CYS A 236 12.91 17.95 0.86
C CYS A 236 14.09 18.24 1.79
N ILE A 237 15.28 18.37 1.22
CA ILE A 237 16.53 18.59 1.94
C ILE A 237 16.92 20.05 1.77
N GLU A 238 16.93 20.80 2.86
CA GLU A 238 17.51 22.13 2.92
C GLU A 238 18.97 22.05 3.36
N TYR A 239 19.86 22.68 2.61
CA TYR A 239 21.29 22.63 2.85
C TYR A 239 21.96 23.98 2.63
N ILE A 240 23.07 24.18 3.33
CA ILE A 240 23.84 25.41 3.29
C ILE A 240 25.02 25.19 2.34
N ILE A 241 25.17 26.08 1.37
CA ILE A 241 26.29 26.07 0.43
C ILE A 241 27.24 27.23 0.69
N GLU A 242 28.50 27.06 0.27
CA GLU A 242 29.45 28.17 0.15
C GLU A 242 29.36 28.80 -1.25
N GLU A 243 29.19 30.13 -1.30
CA GLU A 243 29.09 30.86 -2.58
C GLU A 243 30.48 31.24 -3.12
N GLY A 244 30.73 30.98 -4.41
CA GLY A 244 31.89 31.52 -5.14
C GLY A 244 33.10 30.59 -5.29
N THR A 245 33.03 29.34 -4.82
CA THR A 245 34.10 28.33 -4.98
C THR A 245 33.76 27.27 -6.02
N PHE A 246 34.71 26.94 -6.90
CA PHE A 246 34.61 25.75 -7.76
C PHE A 246 34.63 24.48 -6.90
N CYS A 247 33.70 23.57 -7.15
CA CYS A 247 33.57 22.34 -6.40
C CYS A 247 34.53 21.29 -6.98
N GLU A 248 35.73 21.16 -6.40
CA GLU A 248 36.64 20.06 -6.74
C GLU A 248 36.19 18.75 -6.07
N ASN A 249 35.64 18.83 -4.85
CA ASN A 249 35.20 17.65 -4.10
C ASN A 249 33.75 17.28 -4.41
N VAL A 250 33.39 16.01 -4.25
CA VAL A 250 32.02 15.50 -4.33
C VAL A 250 31.46 15.43 -2.91
N TYR A 251 30.36 16.12 -2.67
CA TYR A 251 29.63 16.07 -1.40
C TYR A 251 28.48 15.08 -1.50
N GLN A 252 28.33 14.20 -0.51
CA GLN A 252 27.28 13.19 -0.48
C GLN A 252 26.63 13.13 0.90
N LEU A 253 25.30 13.02 0.94
CA LEU A 253 24.56 12.67 2.15
C LEU A 253 24.24 11.18 2.07
N MET A 254 24.94 10.38 2.86
CA MET A 254 24.60 8.98 3.06
C MET A 254 23.50 8.86 4.10
N GLN A 255 22.45 8.11 3.76
CA GLN A 255 21.27 7.91 4.60
C GLN A 255 21.03 6.42 4.75
N SER A 256 20.93 5.96 6.00
CA SER A 256 20.45 4.62 6.35
C SER A 256 19.12 4.79 7.07
N ILE A 257 18.05 4.34 6.42
CA ILE A 257 16.66 4.54 6.84
C ILE A 257 16.06 3.17 7.14
N VAL A 258 15.41 3.03 8.29
CA VAL A 258 14.52 1.91 8.60
C VAL A 258 13.10 2.46 8.57
N LEU A 259 12.33 2.00 7.57
CA LEU A 259 10.94 2.36 7.37
C LEU A 259 10.04 1.29 7.98
N GLU A 260 9.33 1.66 9.03
CA GLU A 260 8.30 0.83 9.63
C GLU A 260 6.93 1.19 9.03
N LEU A 261 6.18 0.19 8.59
CA LEU A 261 4.82 0.34 8.05
C LEU A 261 3.84 -0.54 8.81
N VAL A 262 2.67 0.03 9.15
CA VAL A 262 1.53 -0.72 9.69
C VAL A 262 0.36 -0.62 8.73
N VAL A 263 -0.09 -1.77 8.23
CA VAL A 263 -1.12 -1.88 7.20
C VAL A 263 -2.28 -2.69 7.74
N GLN A 264 -3.48 -2.17 7.52
CA GLN A 264 -4.74 -2.80 7.85
C GLN A 264 -5.39 -3.34 6.57
N ILE A 265 -5.90 -4.55 6.64
CA ILE A 265 -6.59 -5.22 5.54
C ILE A 265 -8.07 -5.31 5.91
N LEU A 266 -8.92 -4.79 5.03
CA LEU A 266 -10.36 -4.63 5.24
C LEU A 266 -11.12 -5.34 4.12
N GLN A 267 -12.24 -5.96 4.46
CA GLN A 267 -13.18 -6.49 3.48
C GLN A 267 -14.61 -6.27 3.94
N GLU A 268 -15.51 -5.97 3.02
CA GLU A 268 -16.94 -5.94 3.32
C GLU A 268 -17.45 -7.36 3.56
N GLN A 269 -17.92 -7.63 4.79
CA GLN A 269 -18.42 -8.93 5.21
C GLN A 269 -19.74 -8.80 5.95
N GLU A 270 -20.56 -9.86 5.88
CA GLU A 270 -21.76 -9.97 6.70
C GLU A 270 -21.38 -10.25 8.16
N VAL A 271 -21.89 -9.43 9.06
CA VAL A 271 -21.69 -9.54 10.50
C VAL A 271 -23.03 -9.49 11.21
N ARG A 272 -23.11 -10.20 12.33
CA ARG A 272 -24.25 -10.11 13.25
C ARG A 272 -23.99 -8.97 14.21
N VAL A 273 -24.89 -7.99 14.23
CA VAL A 273 -24.83 -6.86 15.15
C VAL A 273 -25.94 -7.03 16.16
N GLU A 274 -25.59 -7.11 17.44
CA GLU A 274 -26.56 -7.16 18.53
C GLU A 274 -27.29 -5.81 18.66
N ILE A 275 -28.61 -5.87 18.83
CA ILE A 275 -29.43 -4.69 19.11
C ILE A 275 -29.64 -4.63 20.62
N THR A 276 -29.01 -3.66 21.27
CA THR A 276 -29.24 -3.26 22.67
C THR A 276 -30.24 -2.13 22.77
#